data_AF-A0A7S2GU00-F1
#
_entry.id   AF-A0A7S2GU00-F1
#
_cell.length_a   1.000
_cell.length_b   1.000
_cell.length_c   1.000
_cell.angle_alpha   90.00
_cell.angle_beta   90.00
_cell.angle_gamma   90.00
#
_symmetry.space_group_name_H-M   'P 1'
#
loop_
_entity.id
_entity.type
_entity.pdbx_description
1 polymer ?
#
loop_
_entity_poly.entity_id
_entity_poly.type
_entity_poly.pdbx_seq_one_letter_code
_entity_poly.pdbx_strand_id
1 'polypeptide(L)'
;GKNNMPHSGDHDIDLNKLRFSNTKLYGRRSELSRLTDICAGLTDESCPKPPEMVVISGQSGTGKTAIANQLREPVKMKGGYFISGKFDISQRIEPYTALVEAFTELSDMITSDIRALFRLKVGIQNAVGTQGEALTDVIPALRRIINREGDIANVSLMKAGNRFKYVLRNFVRAICSPSHPVVLFLDDLQWADPASLEVVRT
;
A
#
# COMPACT_ATOMS: atom_id res chain seq x y z
N GLY A 1 39.02 12.15 -28.11
CA GLY A 1 38.36 11.34 -27.08
C GLY A 1 36.90 11.75 -27.01
N LYS A 2 35.99 10.82 -27.31
CA LYS A 2 34.54 11.04 -27.16
C LYS A 2 34.12 10.41 -25.83
N ASN A 3 33.48 11.21 -24.99
CA ASN A 3 32.96 10.84 -23.68
C ASN A 3 31.85 9.79 -23.81
N ASN A 4 32.04 8.65 -23.16
CA ASN A 4 30.97 7.72 -22.79
C ASN A 4 30.27 8.25 -21.54
N MET A 5 29.00 8.64 -21.65
CA MET A 5 28.07 8.61 -20.51
C MET A 5 27.36 7.24 -20.53
N PRO A 6 27.23 6.54 -19.40
CA PRO A 6 26.37 5.37 -19.34
C PRO A 6 24.91 5.83 -19.21
N HIS A 7 24.07 5.28 -20.09
CA HIS A 7 22.62 5.38 -20.03
C HIS A 7 22.11 4.82 -18.69
N SER A 8 21.32 5.62 -17.97
CA SER A 8 20.54 5.16 -16.82
C SER A 8 19.51 4.15 -17.30
N GLY A 9 19.61 2.91 -16.81
CA GLY A 9 18.63 1.87 -17.07
C GLY A 9 17.29 2.22 -16.44
N ASP A 10 16.24 2.29 -17.28
CA ASP A 10 14.86 2.13 -16.85
C ASP A 10 14.74 0.75 -16.20
N HIS A 11 14.57 0.74 -14.88
CA HIS A 11 14.02 -0.41 -14.19
C HIS A 11 12.51 -0.42 -14.44
N ASP A 12 12.11 -0.90 -15.62
CA ASP A 12 10.71 -1.25 -15.89
C ASP A 12 10.31 -2.37 -14.94
N ILE A 13 9.61 -2.01 -13.86
CA ILE A 13 8.88 -2.95 -13.03
C ILE A 13 7.84 -3.59 -13.94
N ASP A 14 7.85 -4.92 -14.08
CA ASP A 14 6.86 -5.64 -14.89
C ASP A 14 5.48 -5.52 -14.21
N LEU A 15 4.68 -4.53 -14.63
CA LEU A 15 3.40 -4.20 -14.02
C LEU A 15 2.27 -5.04 -14.62
N ASN A 16 1.50 -5.71 -13.77
CA ASN A 16 0.26 -6.36 -14.17
C ASN A 16 -0.79 -5.30 -14.58
N LYS A 17 -0.90 -5.00 -15.88
CA LYS A 17 -1.84 -3.98 -16.38
C LYS A 17 -3.19 -4.59 -16.78
N LEU A 18 -4.24 -4.21 -16.07
CA LEU A 18 -5.65 -4.47 -16.41
C LEU A 18 -6.24 -3.28 -17.17
N ARG A 19 -6.73 -3.51 -18.39
CA ARG A 19 -7.35 -2.47 -19.23
C ARG A 19 -8.86 -2.72 -19.38
N PHE A 20 -9.65 -1.67 -19.14
CA PHE A 20 -11.12 -1.66 -19.21
C PHE A 20 -11.56 -0.84 -20.41
N SER A 21 -12.19 -1.50 -21.39
CA SER A 21 -12.60 -0.90 -22.67
C SER A 21 -14.11 -0.71 -22.83
N ASN A 22 -14.96 -1.00 -21.83
CA ASN A 22 -16.42 -0.97 -22.02
C ASN A 22 -17.25 -0.48 -20.80
N THR A 23 -18.41 0.13 -21.07
CA THR A 23 -19.26 0.84 -20.09
C THR A 23 -20.30 -0.02 -19.37
N LYS A 24 -20.51 -1.29 -19.76
CA LYS A 24 -21.45 -2.18 -19.07
C LYS A 24 -20.76 -2.96 -17.92
N LEU A 25 -21.44 -3.00 -16.77
CA LEU A 25 -21.03 -3.72 -15.56
C LEU A 25 -21.20 -5.24 -15.66
N TYR A 26 -21.96 -5.73 -16.65
CA TYR A 26 -22.12 -7.16 -16.92
C TYR A 26 -20.96 -7.69 -17.77
N GLY A 27 -20.24 -8.71 -17.27
CA GLY A 27 -19.23 -9.45 -18.03
C GLY A 27 -17.81 -9.45 -17.46
N ARG A 28 -17.53 -8.75 -16.36
CA ARG A 28 -16.18 -8.54 -15.80
C ARG A 28 -15.60 -9.72 -15.00
N ARG A 29 -16.02 -10.94 -15.34
CA ARG A 29 -15.59 -12.15 -14.66
C ARG A 29 -14.10 -12.41 -14.89
N SER A 30 -13.57 -12.07 -16.06
CA SER A 30 -12.16 -12.23 -16.40
C SER A 30 -11.24 -11.36 -15.54
N GLU A 31 -11.56 -10.09 -15.37
CA GLU A 31 -10.75 -9.14 -14.62
C GLU A 31 -10.82 -9.44 -13.13
N LEU A 32 -12.02 -9.77 -12.62
CA LEU A 32 -12.19 -10.19 -11.24
C LEU A 32 -11.48 -11.53 -10.97
N SER A 33 -11.58 -12.49 -11.90
CA SER A 33 -10.85 -13.76 -11.81
C SER A 33 -9.36 -13.48 -11.69
N ARG A 34 -8.79 -12.65 -12.59
CA ARG A 34 -7.36 -12.33 -12.55
C ARG A 34 -6.94 -11.67 -11.23
N LEU A 35 -7.73 -10.72 -10.71
CA LEU A 35 -7.45 -10.11 -9.40
C LEU A 35 -7.51 -11.15 -8.27
N THR A 36 -8.50 -12.04 -8.32
CA THR A 36 -8.67 -13.11 -7.33
C THR A 36 -7.53 -14.13 -7.41
N ASP A 37 -7.06 -14.47 -8.62
CA ASP A 37 -5.96 -15.41 -8.86
C ASP A 37 -4.63 -14.84 -8.35
N ILE A 38 -4.39 -13.54 -8.56
CA ILE A 38 -3.24 -12.83 -7.98
C ILE A 38 -3.30 -12.88 -6.45
N CYS A 39 -4.45 -12.50 -5.86
CA CYS A 39 -4.63 -12.57 -4.41
C CYS A 39 -4.48 -14.01 -3.87
N ALA A 40 -4.95 -15.02 -4.60
CA ALA A 40 -4.79 -16.41 -4.20
C ALA A 40 -3.32 -16.84 -4.20
N GLY A 41 -2.57 -16.46 -5.23
CA GLY A 41 -1.13 -16.73 -5.31
C GLY A 41 -0.31 -16.06 -4.20
N LEU A 42 -0.70 -14.87 -3.74
CA LEU A 42 -0.04 -14.18 -2.61
C LEU A 42 -0.28 -14.86 -1.26
N THR A 43 -1.31 -15.70 -1.16
CA THR A 43 -1.65 -16.44 0.06
C THR A 43 -1.15 -17.89 0.08
N ASP A 44 -0.43 -18.31 -0.95
CA ASP A 44 0.18 -19.64 -1.00
C ASP A 44 1.46 -19.67 -0.16
N GLU A 45 1.38 -20.27 1.02
CA GLU A 45 2.51 -20.44 1.95
C GLU A 45 3.62 -21.33 1.36
N SER A 46 3.30 -22.21 0.41
CA SER A 46 4.28 -23.12 -0.21
C SER A 46 5.12 -22.41 -1.26
N CYS A 47 4.65 -21.27 -1.80
CA CYS A 47 5.32 -20.50 -2.82
C CYS A 47 5.24 -19.00 -2.51
N PRO A 48 6.07 -18.49 -1.57
CA PRO A 48 6.09 -17.08 -1.21
C PRO A 48 6.39 -16.22 -2.45
N LYS A 49 5.45 -15.34 -2.79
CA LYS A 49 5.61 -14.40 -3.91
C LYS A 49 6.01 -13.00 -3.41
N PRO A 50 6.78 -12.24 -4.20
CA PRO A 50 6.96 -10.82 -3.93
C PRO A 50 5.63 -10.08 -4.00
N PRO A 51 5.53 -8.86 -3.41
CA PRO A 51 4.36 -8.01 -3.59
C PRO A 51 4.05 -7.79 -5.08
N GLU A 52 2.77 -7.84 -5.44
CA GLU A 52 2.32 -7.60 -6.81
C GLU A 52 1.64 -6.24 -6.95
N MET A 53 1.96 -5.52 -8.03
CA MET A 53 1.27 -4.27 -8.39
C MET A 53 0.38 -4.49 -9.60
N VAL A 54 -0.90 -4.12 -9.47
CA VAL A 54 -1.88 -4.19 -10.53
C VAL A 54 -2.40 -2.80 -10.89
N VAL A 55 -2.31 -2.42 -12.16
CA VAL A 55 -2.81 -1.13 -12.66
C VAL A 55 -4.14 -1.35 -13.37
N ILE A 56 -5.22 -0.77 -12.82
CA ILE A 56 -6.57 -0.80 -13.37
C ILE A 56 -6.81 0.48 -14.18
N SER A 57 -6.92 0.37 -15.50
CA SER A 57 -6.98 1.54 -16.41
C SER A 57 -8.20 1.49 -17.32
N GLY A 58 -8.84 2.63 -17.58
CA GLY A 58 -10.03 2.72 -18.44
C GLY A 58 -10.76 4.05 -18.28
N GLN A 59 -11.74 4.30 -19.14
CA GLN A 59 -12.49 5.57 -19.15
C GLN A 59 -13.17 5.86 -17.80
N SER A 60 -13.48 7.13 -17.53
CA SER A 60 -14.24 7.49 -16.33
C SER A 60 -15.62 6.81 -16.35
N GLY A 61 -16.14 6.44 -15.18
CA GLY A 61 -17.42 5.75 -15.07
C GLY A 61 -17.42 4.28 -15.49
N THR A 62 -16.30 3.71 -15.93
CA THR A 62 -16.21 2.28 -16.26
C THR A 62 -16.11 1.38 -15.03
N GLY A 63 -16.43 1.83 -13.81
CA GLY A 63 -16.51 0.97 -12.61
C GLY A 63 -15.19 0.32 -12.18
N LYS A 64 -14.06 1.01 -12.35
CA LYS A 64 -12.72 0.58 -11.89
C LYS A 64 -12.66 0.41 -10.37
N THR A 65 -13.15 1.40 -9.65
CA THR A 65 -13.31 1.37 -8.19
C THR A 65 -14.23 0.23 -7.76
N ALA A 66 -15.33 0.03 -8.48
CA ALA A 66 -16.32 -1.00 -8.18
C ALA A 66 -15.75 -2.42 -8.29
N ILE A 67 -14.84 -2.69 -9.24
CA ILE A 67 -14.21 -4.01 -9.36
C ILE A 67 -13.10 -4.21 -8.30
N ALA A 68 -12.31 -3.18 -8.00
CA ALA A 68 -11.31 -3.26 -6.92
C ALA A 68 -11.98 -3.55 -5.57
N ASN A 69 -13.11 -2.88 -5.28
CA ASN A 69 -13.87 -3.09 -4.05
C ASN A 69 -14.46 -4.49 -3.90
N GLN A 70 -14.61 -5.26 -4.99
CA GLN A 70 -15.03 -6.66 -4.90
C GLN A 70 -13.97 -7.54 -4.21
N LEU A 71 -12.72 -7.08 -4.09
CA LEU A 71 -11.69 -7.79 -3.33
C LEU A 71 -11.81 -7.63 -1.81
N ARG A 72 -12.61 -6.68 -1.30
CA ARG A 72 -12.76 -6.48 0.16
C ARG A 72 -13.17 -7.75 0.88
N GLU A 73 -14.25 -8.37 0.43
CA GLU A 73 -14.80 -9.56 1.09
C GLU A 73 -13.87 -10.77 1.01
N PRO A 74 -13.31 -11.18 -0.15
CA PRO A 74 -12.39 -12.32 -0.20
C PRO A 74 -11.09 -12.09 0.59
N VAL A 75 -10.56 -10.86 0.63
CA VAL A 75 -9.39 -10.52 1.46
C VAL A 75 -9.74 -10.65 2.94
N LYS A 76 -10.89 -10.12 3.35
CA LYS A 76 -11.38 -10.21 4.74
C LYS A 76 -11.65 -11.65 5.17
N MET A 77 -12.23 -12.49 4.31
CA MET A 77 -12.46 -13.91 4.58
C MET A 77 -11.15 -14.68 4.83
N LYS A 78 -10.03 -14.21 4.27
CA LYS A 78 -8.68 -14.73 4.56
C LYS A 78 -7.99 -14.05 5.75
N GLY A 79 -8.72 -13.31 6.59
CA GLY A 79 -8.15 -12.58 7.72
C GLY A 79 -7.27 -11.38 7.33
N GLY A 80 -7.28 -10.99 6.06
CA GLY A 80 -6.48 -9.89 5.55
C GLY A 80 -7.13 -8.51 5.69
N TYR A 81 -6.41 -7.49 5.24
CA TYR A 81 -6.86 -6.10 5.23
C TYR A 81 -6.95 -5.59 3.80
N PHE A 82 -8.12 -5.11 3.41
CA PHE A 82 -8.28 -4.30 2.20
C PHE A 82 -8.44 -2.85 2.63
N ILE A 83 -7.50 -2.00 2.22
CA ILE A 83 -7.47 -0.59 2.57
C ILE A 83 -7.45 0.26 1.31
N SER A 84 -8.13 1.39 1.35
CA SER A 84 -8.31 2.23 0.18
C SER A 84 -7.99 3.69 0.45
N GLY A 85 -7.38 4.34 -0.54
CA GLY A 85 -7.14 5.78 -0.54
C GLY A 85 -7.39 6.37 -1.91
N LYS A 86 -7.75 7.64 -1.96
CA LYS A 86 -8.06 8.35 -3.20
C LYS A 86 -7.21 9.61 -3.33
N PHE A 87 -6.63 9.81 -4.50
CA PHE A 87 -6.02 11.10 -4.83
C PHE A 87 -7.08 12.09 -5.31
N ASP A 88 -7.06 13.29 -4.75
CA ASP A 88 -7.94 14.40 -5.15
C ASP A 88 -7.11 15.55 -5.73
N ILE A 89 -7.57 16.09 -6.86
CA ILE A 89 -6.93 17.23 -7.52
C ILE A 89 -6.85 18.47 -6.62
N SER A 90 -7.78 18.63 -5.68
CA SER A 90 -7.84 19.74 -4.73
C SER A 90 -6.80 19.65 -3.61
N GLN A 91 -6.22 18.48 -3.36
CA GLN A 91 -5.31 18.21 -2.24
C GLN A 91 -3.84 18.07 -2.66
N ARG A 92 -3.47 18.50 -3.87
CA ARG A 92 -2.10 18.33 -4.41
C ARG A 92 -0.98 19.00 -3.63
N ILE A 93 -1.30 19.88 -2.67
CA ILE A 93 -0.32 20.59 -1.85
C ILE A 93 0.22 19.68 -0.75
N GLU A 94 -0.60 18.76 -0.23
CA GLU A 94 -0.22 17.84 0.84
C GLU A 94 0.20 16.49 0.24
N PRO A 95 1.43 16.02 0.50
CA PRO A 95 1.87 14.72 0.00
C PRO A 95 1.20 13.57 0.76
N TYR A 96 1.11 12.42 0.13
CA TYR A 96 0.68 11.16 0.75
C TYR A 96 -0.80 11.08 1.16
N THR A 97 -1.66 12.00 0.75
CA THR A 97 -3.08 12.07 1.15
C THR A 97 -3.82 10.73 1.01
N ALA A 98 -3.71 10.07 -0.14
CA ALA A 98 -4.33 8.75 -0.34
C ALA A 98 -3.72 7.66 0.56
N LEU A 99 -2.41 7.72 0.86
CA LEU A 99 -1.78 6.78 1.79
C LEU A 99 -2.26 7.05 3.22
N VAL A 100 -2.35 8.32 3.63
CA VAL A 100 -2.87 8.71 4.95
C VAL A 100 -4.28 8.18 5.13
N GLU A 101 -5.15 8.33 4.13
CA GLU A 101 -6.51 7.79 4.13
C GLU A 101 -6.51 6.26 4.32
N ALA A 102 -5.77 5.53 3.48
CA ALA A 102 -5.74 4.07 3.52
C ALA A 102 -5.18 3.50 4.83
N PHE A 103 -4.09 4.07 5.35
CA PHE A 103 -3.49 3.60 6.60
C PHE A 103 -4.23 4.09 7.85
N THR A 104 -5.04 5.14 7.75
CA THR A 104 -6.00 5.51 8.80
C THR A 104 -7.07 4.43 8.91
N GLU A 105 -7.63 3.99 7.77
CA GLU A 105 -8.58 2.86 7.74
C GLU A 105 -7.96 1.59 8.33
N LEU A 106 -6.71 1.26 7.96
CA LEU A 106 -5.98 0.12 8.54
C LEU A 106 -5.90 0.24 10.07
N SER A 107 -5.58 1.43 10.56
CA SER A 107 -5.43 1.68 11.98
C SER A 107 -6.75 1.42 12.72
N ASP A 108 -7.86 1.88 12.17
CA ASP A 108 -9.19 1.64 12.75
C ASP A 108 -9.52 0.15 12.76
N MET A 109 -9.24 -0.58 11.67
CA MET A 109 -9.45 -2.04 11.61
C MET A 109 -8.63 -2.81 12.64
N ILE A 110 -7.33 -2.54 12.76
CA ILE A 110 -6.46 -3.24 13.70
C ILE A 110 -6.86 -2.93 15.14
N THR A 111 -7.18 -1.67 15.45
CA THR A 111 -7.52 -1.26 16.82
C THR A 111 -8.94 -1.67 17.24
N SER A 112 -9.85 -1.88 16.29
CA SER A 112 -11.20 -2.40 16.56
C SER A 112 -11.22 -3.91 16.85
N ASP A 113 -10.18 -4.66 16.44
CA ASP A 113 -9.99 -6.07 16.80
C ASP A 113 -8.83 -6.24 17.78
N ILE A 114 -9.16 -6.37 19.07
CA ILE A 114 -8.18 -6.52 20.14
C ILE A 114 -7.21 -7.69 19.90
N ARG A 115 -7.65 -8.78 19.26
CA ARG A 115 -6.80 -9.94 18.95
C ARG A 115 -5.78 -9.60 17.86
N ALA A 116 -6.21 -8.87 16.83
CA ALA A 116 -5.32 -8.36 15.81
C ALA A 116 -4.28 -7.40 16.39
N LEU A 117 -4.71 -6.47 17.25
CA LEU A 117 -3.81 -5.52 17.91
C LEU A 117 -2.74 -6.27 18.73
N PHE A 118 -3.13 -7.20 19.60
CA PHE A 118 -2.16 -7.97 20.40
C PHE A 118 -1.20 -8.78 19.53
N ARG A 119 -1.70 -9.43 18.48
CA ARG A 119 -0.88 -10.24 17.56
C ARG A 119 0.17 -9.38 16.82
N LEU A 120 -0.23 -8.21 16.34
CA LEU A 120 0.61 -7.38 15.47
C LEU A 120 1.52 -6.44 16.23
N LYS A 121 1.15 -6.00 17.44
CA LYS A 121 1.83 -4.90 18.16
C LYS A 121 3.33 -5.12 18.32
N VAL A 122 3.75 -6.28 18.80
CA VAL A 122 5.18 -6.59 19.02
C VAL A 122 5.94 -6.64 17.69
N GLY A 123 5.37 -7.29 16.68
CA GLY A 123 5.98 -7.37 15.34
C GLY A 123 6.14 -6.00 14.69
N ILE A 124 5.10 -5.16 14.78
CA ILE A 124 5.14 -3.78 14.29
C ILE A 124 6.22 -2.98 15.02
N GLN A 125 6.24 -3.02 16.36
CA GLN A 125 7.22 -2.27 17.16
C GLN A 125 8.66 -2.66 16.81
N ASN A 126 8.93 -3.97 16.65
CA ASN A 126 10.25 -4.47 16.25
C ASN A 126 10.63 -4.02 14.83
N ALA A 127 9.67 -4.00 13.90
CA ALA A 127 9.93 -3.65 12.50
C ALA A 127 10.18 -2.16 12.29
N VAL A 128 9.45 -1.29 12.99
CA VAL A 128 9.62 0.17 12.90
C VAL A 128 10.75 0.68 13.80
N GLY A 129 11.04 -0.03 14.90
CA GLY A 129 12.05 0.31 15.88
C GLY A 129 11.91 1.74 16.38
N THR A 130 13.04 2.40 16.63
CA THR A 130 13.08 3.81 17.08
C THR A 130 12.69 4.81 16.00
N GLN A 131 12.44 4.37 14.77
CA GLN A 131 12.12 5.25 13.63
C GLN A 131 10.61 5.35 13.38
N GLY A 132 9.77 4.73 14.21
CA GLY A 132 8.31 4.73 14.08
C GLY A 132 7.69 6.13 14.01
N GLU A 133 8.34 7.13 14.62
CA GLU A 133 7.89 8.52 14.57
C GLU A 133 7.77 9.06 13.13
N ALA A 134 8.71 8.69 12.27
CA ALA A 134 8.70 9.11 10.87
C ALA A 134 7.43 8.68 10.12
N LEU A 135 6.83 7.56 10.52
CA LEU A 135 5.58 7.07 9.99
C LEU A 135 4.38 7.77 10.64
N THR A 136 4.41 7.98 11.97
CA THR A 136 3.31 8.65 12.70
C THR A 136 3.25 10.17 12.52
N ASP A 137 4.31 10.80 12.03
CA ASP A 137 4.32 12.22 11.65
C ASP A 137 3.51 12.45 10.37
N VAL A 138 3.57 11.49 9.44
CA VAL A 138 2.82 11.53 8.18
C VAL A 138 1.42 10.93 8.36
N ILE A 139 1.30 9.85 9.13
CA ILE A 139 0.05 9.11 9.33
C ILE A 139 -0.29 9.06 10.84
N PRO A 140 -0.88 10.14 11.40
CA PRO A 140 -1.09 10.26 12.86
C PRO A 140 -1.95 9.16 13.46
N ALA A 141 -2.86 8.56 12.68
CA ALA A 141 -3.71 7.46 13.14
C ALA A 141 -2.90 6.27 13.68
N LEU A 142 -1.72 6.00 13.11
CA LEU A 142 -0.87 4.86 13.50
C LEU A 142 -0.26 5.00 14.90
N ARG A 143 -0.36 6.17 15.55
CA ARG A 143 0.02 6.35 16.97
C ARG A 143 -0.78 5.46 17.92
N ARG A 144 -1.94 4.96 17.48
CA ARG A 144 -2.76 4.02 18.26
C ARG A 144 -2.17 2.60 18.30
N ILE A 145 -1.23 2.30 17.40
CA ILE A 145 -0.61 0.98 17.24
C ILE A 145 0.88 1.03 17.57
N ILE A 146 1.58 2.06 17.08
CA ILE A 146 3.01 2.27 17.25
C ILE A 146 3.23 3.08 18.53
N ASN A 147 3.87 2.47 19.52
CA ASN A 147 4.23 3.15 20.76
C ASN A 147 5.50 3.99 20.55
N ARG A 148 5.50 5.22 21.08
CA ARG A 148 6.71 6.05 21.20
C ARG A 148 7.47 5.60 22.46
N GLU A 149 8.32 4.59 22.33
CA GLU A 149 9.25 4.26 23.41
C GLU A 149 10.48 5.17 23.31
N GLY A 150 10.49 6.19 24.18
CA GLY A 150 11.66 7.04 24.43
C GLY A 150 11.82 8.18 23.45
N ASP A 151 11.90 9.40 24.00
CA ASP A 151 12.30 10.62 23.32
C ASP A 151 13.81 10.56 23.04
N ILE A 152 14.24 9.61 22.22
CA ILE A 152 15.61 9.58 21.73
C ILE A 152 15.58 10.45 20.50
N ALA A 153 16.15 11.65 20.63
CA ALA A 153 16.53 12.52 19.52
C ALA A 153 17.48 11.75 18.60
N ASN A 154 16.90 10.89 17.76
CA ASN A 154 17.63 10.07 16.84
C ASN A 154 17.89 10.97 15.64
N VAL A 155 19.08 11.56 15.60
CA VAL A 155 19.57 12.31 14.45
C VAL A 155 19.75 11.32 13.31
N SER A 156 18.65 10.96 12.67
CA SER A 156 18.65 10.10 11.50
C SER A 156 19.41 10.82 10.39
N LEU A 157 20.51 10.20 9.93
CA LEU A 157 21.26 10.68 8.76
C LEU A 157 20.45 10.57 7.45
N MET A 158 19.33 9.83 7.46
CA MET A 158 18.43 9.74 6.33
C MET A 158 17.56 11.00 6.19
N LYS A 159 17.41 11.49 4.95
CA LYS A 159 16.39 12.49 4.60
C LYS A 159 15.01 12.01 5.04
N ALA A 160 14.17 12.92 5.54
CA ALA A 160 12.86 12.61 6.10
C ALA A 160 11.98 11.72 5.19
N GLY A 161 11.93 12.01 3.88
CA GLY A 161 11.18 11.19 2.90
C GLY A 161 11.72 9.77 2.72
N ASN A 162 13.05 9.58 2.74
CA ASN A 162 13.64 8.24 2.66
C ASN A 162 13.40 7.44 3.95
N ARG A 163 13.42 8.13 5.10
CA ARG A 163 13.08 7.53 6.39
C ARG A 163 11.63 7.06 6.40
N PHE A 164 10.68 7.89 5.94
CA PHE A 164 9.28 7.52 5.82
C PHE A 164 9.09 6.27 4.94
N LYS A 165 9.65 6.26 3.72
CA LYS A 165 9.60 5.10 2.80
C LYS A 165 10.12 3.82 3.45
N TYR A 166 11.27 3.91 4.12
CA TYR A 166 11.89 2.78 4.81
C TYR A 166 10.99 2.22 5.93
N VAL A 167 10.48 3.09 6.80
CA VAL A 167 9.66 2.68 7.95
C VAL A 167 8.30 2.16 7.50
N LEU A 168 7.68 2.78 6.49
CA LEU A 168 6.43 2.30 5.89
C LEU A 168 6.60 0.89 5.33
N ARG A 169 7.68 0.63 4.59
CA ARG A 169 7.97 -0.71 4.05
C ARG A 169 8.10 -1.75 5.16
N ASN A 170 8.82 -1.43 6.22
CA ASN A 170 8.98 -2.35 7.35
C ASN A 170 7.65 -2.58 8.09
N PHE A 171 6.86 -1.52 8.27
CA PHE A 171 5.52 -1.60 8.85
C PHE A 171 4.62 -2.52 8.03
N VAL A 172 4.54 -2.32 6.71
CA VAL A 172 3.74 -3.18 5.81
C VAL A 172 4.19 -4.63 5.90
N ARG A 173 5.51 -4.90 5.89
CA ARG A 173 6.05 -6.27 6.06
C ARG A 173 5.66 -6.91 7.40
N ALA A 174 5.53 -6.13 8.47
CA ALA A 174 5.16 -6.64 9.78
C ALA A 174 3.68 -7.03 9.90
N ILE A 175 2.81 -6.42 9.08
CA ILE A 175 1.36 -6.70 9.07
C ILE A 175 0.93 -7.69 7.99
N CYS A 176 1.79 -7.91 6.98
CA CYS A 176 1.50 -8.82 5.87
C CYS A 176 2.00 -10.23 6.18
N SER A 177 1.13 -11.22 5.98
CA SER A 177 1.50 -12.63 5.91
C SER A 177 0.59 -13.35 4.92
N PRO A 178 0.94 -14.55 4.42
CA PRO A 178 0.05 -15.33 3.56
C PRO A 178 -1.33 -15.57 4.19
N SER A 179 -1.38 -15.74 5.52
CA SER A 179 -2.63 -15.92 6.29
C SER A 179 -3.30 -14.60 6.71
N HIS A 180 -2.67 -13.43 6.44
CA HIS A 180 -3.24 -12.10 6.65
C HIS A 180 -2.74 -11.15 5.53
N PRO A 181 -3.24 -11.30 4.28
CA PRO A 181 -2.78 -10.50 3.17
C PRO A 181 -3.24 -9.04 3.31
N VAL A 182 -2.45 -8.10 2.80
CA VAL A 182 -2.85 -6.69 2.72
C VAL A 182 -2.99 -6.28 1.26
N VAL A 183 -4.12 -5.69 0.92
CA VAL A 183 -4.38 -5.08 -0.39
C VAL A 183 -4.55 -3.58 -0.17
N LEU A 184 -3.63 -2.79 -0.76
CA LEU A 184 -3.72 -1.34 -0.84
C LEU A 184 -4.29 -0.95 -2.21
N PHE A 185 -5.48 -0.36 -2.21
CA PHE A 185 -6.11 0.19 -3.40
C PHE A 185 -5.96 1.72 -3.42
N LEU A 186 -5.40 2.25 -4.51
CA LEU A 186 -5.23 3.69 -4.71
C LEU A 186 -6.02 4.13 -5.94
N ASP A 187 -7.03 4.96 -5.74
CA ASP A 187 -7.86 5.49 -6.82
C ASP A 187 -7.33 6.82 -7.36
N ASP A 188 -7.65 7.11 -8.61
CA ASP A 188 -7.29 8.35 -9.31
C ASP A 188 -5.78 8.69 -9.32
N LEU A 189 -4.92 7.68 -9.56
CA LEU A 189 -3.45 7.82 -9.62
C LEU A 189 -2.94 8.96 -10.53
N GLN A 190 -3.71 9.40 -11.53
CA GLN A 190 -3.36 10.57 -12.36
C GLN A 190 -3.27 11.89 -11.56
N TRP A 191 -3.87 11.94 -10.37
CA TRP A 191 -3.83 13.09 -9.47
C TRP A 191 -2.75 12.98 -8.39
N ALA A 192 -2.01 11.86 -8.33
CA ALA A 192 -1.01 11.61 -7.30
C ALA A 192 0.12 12.63 -7.28
N ASP A 193 0.57 12.99 -6.08
CA ASP A 193 1.76 13.80 -5.88
C ASP A 193 3.04 12.98 -6.14
N PRO A 194 4.17 13.64 -6.51
CA PRO A 194 5.41 12.93 -6.82
C PRO A 194 5.95 12.07 -5.66
N ALA A 195 5.79 12.51 -4.41
CA ALA A 195 6.32 11.80 -3.26
C ALA A 195 5.55 10.48 -3.03
N SER A 196 4.23 10.50 -3.17
CA SER A 196 3.40 9.28 -3.15
C SER A 196 3.78 8.31 -4.25
N LEU A 197 4.04 8.79 -5.47
CA LEU A 197 4.46 7.93 -6.58
C LEU A 197 5.82 7.26 -6.32
N GLU A 198 6.75 7.92 -5.62
CA GLU A 198 8.00 7.29 -5.20
C GLU A 198 7.76 6.15 -4.20
N VAL A 199 6.85 6.34 -3.25
CA VAL A 199 6.49 5.31 -2.27
C VAL A 199 5.91 4.08 -2.96
N VAL A 200 4.96 4.28 -3.88
CA VAL A 200 4.27 3.19 -4.60
C VAL A 200 5.25 2.37 -5.46
N ARG A 201 6.33 2.99 -5.96
CA ARG A 201 7.34 2.34 -6.81
C ARG A 201 8.42 1.55 -6.03
N THR A 202 8.42 1.60 -4.70
CA THR A 202 9.49 1.04 -3.84
C THR A 202 9.15 -0.36 -3.34
#